data_AF-A0A5E4RM01-F1
#
_entry.id   AF-A0A5E4RM01-F1
#
_cell.length_a   1.000
_cell.length_b   1.000
_cell.length_c   1.000
_cell.angle_alpha   90.00
_cell.angle_beta   90.00
_cell.angle_gamma   90.00
#
_symmetry.space_group_name_H-M   'P 1'
#
loop_
_entity.id
_entity.type
_entity.pdbx_description
1 polymer ?
#
loop_
_entity_poly.entity_id
_entity_poly.type
_entity_poly.pdbx_seq_one_letter_code
_entity_poly.pdbx_strand_id
1 'polypeptide(L)'
;MTIFMTNHINSLHNSAKCTSANDGGDSPAGTLPKAVAKGERLRASKALTRTARHDIRCRPHEGTPVQLSEYFPVLLFLIVALLIGAGLLVVAKPIRPHRPDAEKNSPYECGFNAFGDARKQFDVRYYRVAIFFIVFDIELAFTIPWAVAMRDVGWPGFIAMMFFLFVLAVGFAYEWGKKALDWE
;
A
#
# COMPACT_ATOMS: atom_id res chain seq x y z
N MET A 1 15.01 25.91 -27.63
CA MET A 1 16.35 25.38 -27.26
C MET A 1 16.36 24.58 -25.95
N THR A 2 15.27 24.58 -25.15
CA THR A 2 15.18 23.86 -23.87
C THR A 2 14.47 22.50 -23.96
N ILE A 3 13.75 22.20 -25.06
CA ILE A 3 12.98 20.94 -25.23
C ILE A 3 13.85 19.80 -25.79
N PHE A 4 14.97 20.10 -26.45
CA PHE A 4 15.84 19.07 -27.05
C PHE A 4 16.90 18.50 -26.07
N MET A 5 17.18 19.18 -24.94
CA MET A 5 18.08 18.66 -23.91
C MET A 5 17.39 17.71 -22.91
N THR A 6 16.09 17.88 -22.63
CA THR A 6 15.38 17.03 -21.66
C THR A 6 15.18 15.60 -22.16
N ASN A 7 14.92 15.42 -23.47
CA ASN A 7 14.80 14.09 -24.07
C ASN A 7 16.12 13.31 -24.08
N HIS A 8 17.25 13.99 -24.16
CA HIS A 8 18.56 13.35 -24.19
C HIS A 8 19.05 12.94 -22.78
N ILE A 9 18.60 13.63 -21.73
CA ILE A 9 18.95 13.29 -20.33
C ILE A 9 18.12 12.09 -19.85
N ASN A 10 16.83 12.01 -20.19
CA ASN A 10 15.99 10.86 -19.84
C ASN A 10 16.42 9.56 -20.55
N SER A 11 16.99 9.65 -21.75
CA SER A 11 17.52 8.48 -22.45
C SER A 11 18.75 7.87 -21.75
N LEU A 12 19.58 8.70 -21.11
CA LEU A 12 20.81 8.24 -20.44
C LEU A 12 20.55 7.67 -19.05
N HIS A 13 19.52 8.15 -18.35
CA HIS A 13 19.18 7.65 -17.01
C HIS A 13 18.57 6.22 -17.05
N ASN A 14 17.88 5.86 -18.15
CA ASN A 14 17.31 4.52 -18.33
C ASN A 14 18.33 3.46 -18.82
N SER A 15 19.39 3.86 -19.53
CA SER A 15 20.44 2.94 -19.95
C SER A 15 21.38 2.54 -18.80
N ALA A 16 21.52 3.38 -17.77
CA ALA A 16 22.44 3.15 -16.65
C ALA A 16 22.04 2.00 -15.72
N LYS A 17 20.77 1.54 -15.72
CA LYS A 17 20.33 0.41 -14.87
C LYS A 17 20.55 -0.98 -15.47
N CYS A 18 21.00 -1.07 -16.74
CA CYS A 18 21.36 -2.34 -17.37
C CYS A 18 22.85 -2.48 -17.72
N THR A 19 23.67 -1.51 -17.35
CA THR A 19 25.14 -1.59 -17.42
C THR A 19 25.71 -1.82 -16.02
N SER A 20 25.52 -3.02 -15.49
CA SER A 20 26.36 -3.57 -14.41
C SER A 20 26.48 -5.07 -14.60
N ALA A 21 26.99 -5.47 -15.77
CA ALA A 21 27.43 -6.83 -16.05
C ALA A 21 28.31 -6.87 -17.31
N ASN A 22 29.32 -6.01 -17.38
CA ASN A 22 30.59 -6.21 -18.10
C ASN A 22 31.21 -4.86 -18.43
N ASP A 23 32.11 -4.39 -17.56
CA ASP A 23 33.18 -3.48 -17.97
C ASP A 23 34.44 -3.95 -17.23
N GLY A 24 35.23 -4.75 -17.94
CA GLY A 24 36.52 -5.23 -17.48
C GLY A 24 37.34 -5.65 -18.70
N GLY A 25 38.15 -4.74 -19.23
CA GLY A 25 39.27 -5.07 -20.10
C GLY A 25 39.26 -4.35 -21.45
N ASP A 26 40.02 -3.26 -21.50
CA ASP A 26 40.28 -2.38 -22.64
C ASP A 26 41.19 -2.99 -23.74
N SER A 27 40.85 -2.65 -25.00
CA SER A 27 41.77 -2.20 -26.08
C SER A 27 42.70 -3.18 -26.83
N PRO A 28 43.29 -2.79 -27.99
CA PRO A 28 43.11 -3.50 -29.26
C PRO A 28 44.42 -4.03 -29.86
N ALA A 29 44.40 -5.17 -30.57
CA ALA A 29 45.54 -5.57 -31.38
C ALA A 29 45.19 -6.60 -32.46
N GLY A 30 45.65 -6.33 -33.68
CA GLY A 30 46.32 -7.35 -34.48
C GLY A 30 45.45 -8.18 -35.42
N THR A 31 45.50 -7.82 -36.69
CA THR A 31 45.64 -8.71 -37.86
C THR A 31 45.79 -10.20 -37.52
N LEU A 32 44.77 -11.00 -37.83
CA LEU A 32 44.85 -12.47 -37.76
C LEU A 32 45.28 -13.05 -39.13
N PRO A 33 46.39 -13.81 -39.20
CA PRO A 33 46.86 -14.43 -40.43
C PRO A 33 45.98 -15.61 -40.85
N LYS A 34 45.83 -15.78 -42.16
CA LYS A 34 45.23 -16.95 -42.79
C LYS A 34 46.12 -18.18 -42.58
N ALA A 35 45.45 -19.33 -42.43
CA ALA A 35 45.96 -20.70 -42.57
C ALA A 35 46.71 -21.30 -41.36
N VAL A 36 45.96 -22.00 -40.49
CA VAL A 36 46.47 -23.18 -39.76
C VAL A 36 45.39 -24.26 -39.68
N ALA A 37 45.70 -25.37 -40.36
CA ALA A 37 45.30 -26.76 -40.17
C ALA A 37 43.82 -27.12 -39.89
N LYS A 38 43.21 -27.75 -40.91
CA LYS A 38 41.86 -28.30 -41.04
C LYS A 38 41.65 -29.68 -40.34
N GLY A 39 42.48 -30.05 -39.37
CA GLY A 39 42.57 -31.45 -38.88
C GLY A 39 41.96 -31.75 -37.50
N GLU A 40 41.94 -30.81 -36.57
CA GLU A 40 41.74 -31.13 -35.14
C GLU A 40 40.65 -30.27 -34.44
N ARG A 41 39.84 -29.55 -35.21
CA ARG A 41 38.76 -28.69 -34.67
C ARG A 41 37.48 -29.40 -34.25
N LEU A 42 37.35 -30.70 -34.49
CA LEU A 42 36.07 -31.41 -34.27
C LEU A 42 35.96 -32.11 -32.91
N ARG A 43 37.05 -32.23 -32.13
CA ARG A 43 37.01 -32.91 -30.82
C ARG A 43 37.11 -32.00 -29.60
N ALA A 44 37.66 -30.79 -29.73
CA ALA A 44 37.73 -29.82 -28.62
C ALA A 44 36.51 -28.88 -28.53
N SER A 45 35.71 -28.76 -29.60
CA SER A 45 34.57 -27.82 -29.65
C SER A 45 33.29 -28.34 -28.98
N LYS A 46 33.20 -29.62 -28.63
CA LYS A 46 31.99 -30.21 -28.02
C LYS A 46 31.97 -30.19 -26.49
N ALA A 47 33.08 -29.87 -25.84
CA ALA A 47 33.21 -30.02 -24.39
C ALA A 47 33.10 -28.70 -23.58
N LEU A 48 33.07 -27.53 -24.23
CA LEU A 48 33.18 -26.24 -23.53
C LEU A 48 31.94 -25.33 -23.56
N THR A 49 30.83 -25.77 -24.15
CA THR A 49 29.57 -25.01 -24.22
C THR A 49 28.47 -25.67 -23.40
N ARG A 50 28.77 -26.12 -22.18
CA ARG A 50 27.78 -26.65 -21.23
C ARG A 50 27.84 -26.01 -19.85
N THR A 51 28.29 -24.77 -19.77
CA THR A 51 27.90 -23.88 -18.66
C THR A 51 26.64 -23.16 -19.12
N ALA A 52 25.50 -23.72 -18.75
CA ALA A 52 24.21 -23.05 -18.83
C ALA A 52 24.29 -21.81 -17.95
N ARG A 53 24.73 -20.70 -18.55
CA ARG A 53 24.56 -19.35 -18.05
C ARG A 53 23.04 -19.17 -17.93
N HIS A 54 22.52 -19.31 -16.72
CA HIS A 54 21.14 -18.99 -16.39
C HIS A 54 20.97 -17.51 -16.73
N ASP A 55 20.49 -17.23 -17.95
CA ASP A 55 20.14 -15.91 -18.44
C ASP A 55 18.92 -15.46 -17.63
N ILE A 56 19.17 -14.91 -16.43
CA ILE A 56 18.17 -14.20 -15.64
C ILE A 56 17.83 -12.97 -16.47
N ARG A 57 16.86 -13.14 -17.36
CA ARG A 57 16.32 -12.06 -18.17
C ARG A 57 15.69 -11.05 -17.23
N CYS A 58 16.40 -9.95 -16.97
CA CYS A 58 15.83 -8.77 -16.35
C CYS A 58 14.64 -8.35 -17.21
N ARG A 59 13.41 -8.67 -16.78
CA ARG A 59 12.22 -8.10 -17.38
C ARG A 59 12.17 -6.65 -16.95
N PRO A 60 12.12 -5.67 -17.88
CA PRO A 60 11.83 -4.30 -17.50
C PRO A 60 10.45 -4.31 -16.88
N HIS A 61 10.38 -4.04 -15.57
CA HIS A 61 9.13 -3.74 -14.92
C HIS A 61 8.70 -2.36 -15.44
N GLU A 62 7.90 -2.33 -16.51
CA GLU A 62 7.13 -1.15 -16.87
C GLU A 62 6.21 -0.87 -15.69
N GLY A 63 6.66 0.00 -14.78
CA GLY A 63 5.77 0.62 -13.83
C GLY A 63 4.77 1.41 -14.67
N THR A 64 3.54 0.92 -14.77
CA THR A 64 2.46 1.73 -15.30
C THR A 64 2.42 3.00 -14.45
N PRO A 65 2.52 4.20 -15.06
CA PRO A 65 2.33 5.41 -14.29
C PRO A 65 0.94 5.32 -13.68
N VAL A 66 0.84 5.50 -12.36
CA VAL A 66 -0.45 5.54 -11.67
C VAL A 66 -1.30 6.60 -12.37
N GLN A 67 -2.31 6.15 -13.12
CA GLN A 67 -3.14 7.06 -13.90
C GLN A 67 -4.19 7.63 -12.95
N LEU A 68 -4.05 8.91 -12.61
CA LEU A 68 -5.03 9.63 -11.77
C LEU A 68 -6.47 9.56 -12.34
N SER A 69 -6.61 9.29 -13.65
CA SER A 69 -7.90 9.09 -14.31
C SER A 69 -8.69 7.91 -13.75
N GLU A 70 -8.05 6.88 -13.21
CA GLU A 70 -8.73 5.72 -12.62
C GLU A 70 -9.45 6.07 -11.30
N TYR A 71 -8.98 7.11 -10.59
CA TYR A 71 -9.59 7.59 -9.34
C TYR A 71 -10.69 8.63 -9.58
N PHE A 72 -10.79 9.19 -10.80
CA PHE A 72 -11.78 10.23 -11.13
C PHE A 72 -13.24 9.79 -10.87
N PRO A 73 -13.69 8.56 -11.24
CA PRO A 73 -15.05 8.12 -10.94
C PRO A 73 -15.36 8.03 -9.44
N VAL A 74 -14.37 7.63 -8.63
CA VAL A 74 -14.52 7.54 -7.17
C VAL A 74 -14.68 8.94 -6.57
N LEU A 75 -13.86 9.89 -6.98
CA LEU A 75 -13.97 11.28 -6.54
C LEU A 75 -15.32 11.89 -6.94
N LEU A 76 -15.75 11.66 -8.18
CA LEU A 76 -17.05 12.12 -8.67
C LEU A 76 -18.21 11.55 -7.84
N PHE A 77 -18.17 10.26 -7.53
CA PHE A 77 -19.17 9.61 -6.69
C PHE A 77 -19.25 10.23 -5.30
N LEU A 78 -18.11 10.50 -4.65
CA LEU A 78 -18.07 11.18 -3.34
C LEU A 78 -18.67 12.59 -3.41
N ILE A 79 -18.34 13.35 -4.45
CA ILE A 79 -18.88 14.71 -4.64
C ILE A 79 -20.39 14.65 -4.83
N VAL A 80 -20.89 13.76 -5.71
CA VAL A 80 -22.34 13.62 -5.94
C VAL A 80 -23.06 13.18 -4.68
N ALA A 81 -22.53 12.21 -3.93
CA ALA A 81 -23.12 11.76 -2.67
C ALA A 81 -23.22 12.91 -1.65
N LEU A 82 -22.16 13.71 -1.50
CA LEU A 82 -22.16 14.89 -0.64
C LEU A 82 -23.14 15.97 -1.13
N LEU A 83 -23.21 16.23 -2.44
CA LEU A 83 -24.13 17.20 -3.02
C LEU A 83 -25.59 16.79 -2.82
N ILE A 84 -25.91 15.50 -2.95
CA ILE A 84 -27.26 15.00 -2.67
C ILE A 84 -27.58 15.14 -1.18
N GLY A 85 -26.69 14.69 -0.28
CA GLY A 85 -26.90 14.79 1.16
C GLY A 85 -27.06 16.24 1.63
N ALA A 86 -26.14 17.12 1.21
CA ALA A 86 -26.21 18.55 1.52
C ALA A 86 -27.41 19.23 0.83
N GLY A 87 -27.70 18.87 -0.41
CA GLY A 87 -28.83 19.38 -1.19
C GLY A 87 -30.16 19.09 -0.52
N LEU A 88 -30.37 17.87 -0.02
CA LEU A 88 -31.55 17.51 0.75
C LEU A 88 -31.70 18.35 2.02
N LEU A 89 -30.61 18.62 2.75
CA LEU A 89 -30.64 19.48 3.94
C LEU A 89 -30.95 20.95 3.59
N VAL A 90 -30.39 21.46 2.48
CA VAL A 90 -30.63 22.83 2.00
C VAL A 90 -32.06 23.00 1.51
N VAL A 91 -32.62 22.02 0.80
CA VAL A 91 -34.01 22.03 0.33
C VAL A 91 -34.99 21.83 1.48
N ALA A 92 -34.66 21.00 2.48
CA ALA A 92 -35.52 20.78 3.64
C ALA A 92 -35.67 22.03 4.54
N LYS A 93 -34.63 22.87 4.63
CA LYS A 93 -34.62 24.09 5.45
C LYS A 93 -35.78 25.06 5.16
N PRO A 94 -36.03 25.51 3.92
CA PRO A 94 -37.12 26.42 3.60
C PRO A 94 -38.51 25.75 3.60
N ILE A 95 -38.60 24.44 3.35
CA ILE A 95 -39.88 23.70 3.38
C ILE A 95 -40.41 23.57 4.81
N ARG A 96 -39.52 23.49 5.80
CA ARG A 96 -39.87 23.31 7.22
C ARG A 96 -40.49 24.60 7.81
N PRO A 97 -41.64 24.52 8.50
CA PRO A 97 -42.14 25.62 9.33
C PRO A 97 -41.13 26.04 10.41
N HIS A 98 -40.63 27.27 10.31
CA HIS A 98 -39.65 27.81 11.24
C HIS A 98 -40.34 28.58 12.38
N ARG A 99 -40.59 27.89 13.50
CA ARG A 99 -41.09 28.46 14.76
C ARG A 99 -40.14 28.04 15.89
N PRO A 100 -39.10 28.86 16.18
CA PRO A 100 -38.18 28.62 17.28
C PRO A 100 -38.79 29.17 18.59
N ASP A 101 -38.93 28.31 19.59
CA ASP A 101 -39.38 28.67 20.93
C ASP A 101 -38.26 28.32 21.93
N ALA A 102 -38.18 29.05 23.05
CA ALA A 102 -37.14 28.81 24.07
C ALA A 102 -37.17 27.37 24.61
N GLU A 103 -38.37 26.84 24.87
CA GLU A 103 -38.60 25.45 25.31
C GLU A 103 -38.31 24.40 24.23
N LYS A 104 -38.35 24.76 22.95
CA LYS A 104 -38.03 23.85 21.84
C LYS A 104 -36.53 23.74 21.57
N ASN A 105 -35.79 24.75 22.00
CA ASN A 105 -34.33 24.83 21.88
C ASN A 105 -33.62 24.46 23.19
N SER A 106 -34.36 24.19 24.28
CA SER A 106 -33.78 23.69 25.52
C SER A 106 -33.41 22.21 25.40
N PRO A 107 -32.35 21.74 26.10
CA PRO A 107 -32.00 20.32 26.14
C PRO A 107 -33.15 19.48 26.72
N TYR A 108 -33.38 18.30 26.14
CA TYR A 108 -34.44 17.40 26.59
C TYR A 108 -34.07 16.71 27.90
N GLU A 109 -34.71 17.11 29.02
CA GLU A 109 -34.62 16.44 30.33
C GLU A 109 -36.01 16.21 30.94
N CYS A 110 -36.86 15.41 30.27
CA CYS A 110 -38.16 14.95 30.80
C CYS A 110 -39.11 16.07 31.29
N GLY A 111 -39.03 17.27 30.70
CA GLY A 111 -39.88 18.43 31.06
C GLY A 111 -39.31 19.33 32.16
N PHE A 112 -38.08 19.08 32.60
CA PHE A 112 -37.34 19.96 33.51
C PHE A 112 -36.23 20.71 32.78
N ASN A 113 -35.82 21.84 33.35
CA ASN A 113 -34.62 22.54 32.91
C ASN A 113 -33.39 21.67 33.18
N ALA A 114 -32.46 21.61 32.22
CA ALA A 114 -31.25 20.80 32.32
C ALA A 114 -30.53 21.04 33.65
N PHE A 115 -30.42 20.00 34.48
CA PHE A 115 -29.81 20.10 35.79
C PHE A 115 -28.29 19.86 35.70
N GLY A 116 -27.50 20.95 35.74
CA GLY A 116 -26.06 20.90 35.98
C GLY A 116 -25.15 21.00 34.75
N ASP A 117 -23.83 21.00 34.98
CA ASP A 117 -22.80 21.06 33.94
C ASP A 117 -22.72 19.69 33.22
N ALA A 118 -22.86 19.69 31.89
CA ALA A 118 -22.78 18.50 31.03
C ALA A 118 -21.38 17.87 30.97
N ARG A 119 -20.39 18.43 31.68
CA ARG A 119 -19.01 17.96 31.74
C ARG A 119 -18.77 16.85 32.76
N LYS A 120 -19.53 15.75 32.65
CA LYS A 120 -19.13 14.51 33.33
C LYS A 120 -17.94 13.89 32.63
N GLN A 121 -17.02 13.35 33.43
CA GLN A 121 -15.94 12.52 32.91
C GLN A 121 -16.57 11.28 32.29
N PHE A 122 -16.31 11.07 31.00
CA PHE A 122 -16.69 9.84 30.32
C PHE A 122 -15.87 8.68 30.90
N ASP A 123 -16.52 7.52 31.01
CA ASP A 123 -15.89 6.34 31.60
C ASP A 123 -14.71 5.84 30.76
N VAL A 124 -13.67 5.33 31.42
CA VAL A 124 -12.44 4.78 30.79
C VAL A 124 -12.77 3.58 29.88
N ARG A 125 -13.95 2.97 30.01
CA ARG A 125 -14.49 1.93 29.12
C ARG A 125 -14.35 2.25 27.63
N TYR A 126 -14.66 3.47 27.19
CA TYR A 126 -14.59 3.82 25.76
C TYR A 126 -13.17 3.84 25.20
N TYR A 127 -12.18 4.16 26.04
CA TYR A 127 -10.78 4.20 25.64
C TYR A 127 -10.23 2.80 25.35
N ARG A 128 -10.65 1.78 26.12
CA ARG A 128 -10.22 0.38 25.93
C ARG A 128 -10.63 -0.14 24.55
N VAL A 129 -11.87 0.10 24.14
CA VAL A 129 -12.38 -0.29 22.81
C VAL A 129 -11.64 0.47 21.70
N ALA A 130 -11.37 1.76 21.89
CA ALA A 130 -10.68 2.58 20.90
C ALA A 130 -9.23 2.13 20.64
N ILE A 131 -8.45 1.85 21.69
CA ILE A 131 -7.08 1.35 21.51
C ILE A 131 -7.10 -0.03 20.85
N PHE A 132 -7.99 -0.92 21.28
CA PHE A 132 -8.09 -2.26 20.72
C PHE A 132 -8.38 -2.20 19.22
N PHE A 133 -9.30 -1.33 18.78
CA PHE A 133 -9.58 -1.10 17.37
C PHE A 133 -8.32 -0.61 16.62
N ILE A 134 -7.56 0.33 17.18
CA ILE A 134 -6.31 0.84 16.56
C ILE A 134 -5.28 -0.28 16.39
N VAL A 135 -5.06 -1.11 17.42
CA VAL A 135 -4.08 -2.20 17.35
C VAL A 135 -4.49 -3.25 16.31
N PHE A 136 -5.77 -3.63 16.28
CA PHE A 136 -6.29 -4.59 15.30
C PHE A 136 -6.34 -4.03 13.87
N ASP A 137 -6.60 -2.73 13.70
CA ASP A 137 -6.53 -2.07 12.38
C ASP A 137 -5.10 -2.08 11.83
N ILE A 138 -4.11 -1.80 12.70
CA ILE A 138 -2.69 -1.88 12.35
C ILE A 138 -2.28 -3.31 11.99
N GLU A 139 -2.79 -4.33 12.70
CA GLU A 139 -2.57 -5.74 12.36
C GLU A 139 -3.02 -6.06 10.92
N LEU A 140 -4.20 -5.57 10.54
CA LEU A 140 -4.74 -5.80 9.20
C LEU A 140 -3.94 -5.05 8.13
N ALA A 141 -3.47 -3.84 8.45
CA ALA A 141 -2.58 -3.08 7.58
C ALA A 141 -1.26 -3.83 7.27
N PHE A 142 -0.76 -4.66 8.18
CA PHE A 142 0.39 -5.54 7.93
C PHE A 142 0.04 -6.85 7.24
N THR A 143 -1.15 -7.39 7.51
CA THR A 143 -1.58 -8.69 6.97
C THR A 143 -1.96 -8.58 5.50
N ILE A 144 -2.55 -7.47 5.04
CA ILE A 144 -2.96 -7.28 3.65
C ILE A 144 -1.77 -7.31 2.67
N PRO A 145 -0.69 -6.52 2.85
CA PRO A 145 0.47 -6.58 1.95
C PRO A 145 1.12 -7.97 1.90
N TRP A 146 1.22 -8.65 3.04
CA TRP A 146 1.73 -10.02 3.10
C TRP A 146 0.83 -11.00 2.37
N ALA A 147 -0.49 -10.89 2.50
CA ALA A 147 -1.45 -11.75 1.81
C ALA A 147 -1.33 -11.60 0.28
N VAL A 148 -1.13 -10.37 -0.21
CA VAL A 148 -0.89 -10.10 -1.63
C VAL A 148 0.45 -10.70 -2.11
N ALA A 149 1.51 -10.59 -1.31
CA ALA A 149 2.85 -11.07 -1.64
C ALA A 149 3.14 -12.53 -1.22
N MET A 150 2.14 -13.28 -0.71
CA MET A 150 2.34 -14.59 -0.07
C MET A 150 3.11 -15.60 -0.94
N ARG A 151 2.93 -15.52 -2.27
CA ARG A 151 3.60 -16.39 -3.24
C ARG A 151 5.11 -16.16 -3.32
N ASP A 152 5.57 -14.93 -3.10
CA ASP A 152 6.96 -14.55 -3.28
C ASP A 152 7.79 -14.75 -2.00
N VAL A 153 7.18 -14.61 -0.82
CA VAL A 153 7.87 -14.73 0.47
C VAL A 153 8.04 -16.19 0.93
N GLY A 154 7.19 -17.09 0.45
CA GLY A 154 7.29 -18.54 0.72
C GLY A 154 7.16 -18.92 2.20
N TRP A 155 7.69 -20.09 2.57
CA TRP A 155 7.64 -20.65 3.93
C TRP A 155 8.19 -19.74 5.05
N PRO A 156 9.35 -19.06 4.91
CA PRO A 156 9.85 -18.20 5.99
C PRO A 156 8.90 -17.01 6.25
N GLY A 157 8.32 -16.40 5.20
CA GLY A 157 7.32 -15.35 5.34
C GLY A 157 6.03 -15.82 5.99
N PHE A 158 5.62 -17.06 5.69
CA PHE A 158 4.46 -17.67 6.33
C PHE A 158 4.67 -17.86 7.83
N ILE A 159 5.80 -18.44 8.25
CA ILE A 159 6.09 -18.67 9.67
C ILE A 159 6.23 -17.34 10.43
N ALA A 160 6.92 -16.36 9.86
CA ALA A 160 7.04 -15.04 10.45
C ALA A 160 5.68 -14.38 10.66
N MET A 161 4.76 -14.48 9.70
CA MET A 161 3.41 -13.95 9.84
C MET A 161 2.57 -14.73 10.85
N MET A 162 2.66 -16.06 10.88
CA MET A 162 1.96 -16.86 11.89
C MET A 162 2.41 -16.50 13.31
N PHE A 163 3.70 -16.23 13.50
CA PHE A 163 4.21 -15.75 14.78
C PHE A 163 3.66 -14.37 15.14
N PHE A 164 3.62 -13.43 14.18
CA PHE A 164 3.05 -12.10 14.37
C PHE A 164 1.57 -12.15 14.79
N LEU A 165 0.75 -12.89 14.04
CA LEU A 165 -0.67 -13.09 14.35
C LEU A 165 -0.86 -13.81 15.69
N PHE A 166 -0.01 -14.78 16.01
CA PHE A 166 -0.08 -15.49 17.29
C PHE A 166 0.16 -14.56 18.48
N VAL A 167 1.19 -13.70 18.43
CA VAL A 167 1.48 -12.75 19.52
C VAL A 167 0.31 -11.77 19.72
N LEU A 168 -0.28 -11.28 18.63
CA LEU A 168 -1.46 -10.40 18.70
C LEU A 168 -2.70 -11.12 19.21
N ALA A 169 -2.95 -12.35 18.75
CA ALA A 169 -4.05 -13.19 19.23
C ALA A 169 -3.93 -13.49 20.73
N VAL A 170 -2.72 -13.71 21.24
CA VAL A 170 -2.47 -13.88 22.70
C VAL A 170 -2.75 -12.57 23.44
N GLY A 171 -2.33 -11.43 22.92
CA GLY A 171 -2.67 -10.11 23.47
C GLY A 171 -4.18 -9.88 23.53
N PHE A 172 -4.89 -10.23 22.46
CA PHE A 172 -6.35 -10.15 22.42
C PHE A 172 -7.02 -11.09 23.42
N ALA A 173 -6.57 -12.35 23.49
CA ALA A 173 -7.09 -13.33 24.45
C ALA A 173 -6.87 -12.88 25.91
N TYR A 174 -5.75 -12.21 26.20
CA TYR A 174 -5.47 -11.64 27.51
C TYR A 174 -6.47 -10.55 27.89
N GLU A 175 -6.69 -9.58 27.00
CA GLU A 175 -7.67 -8.50 27.22
C GLU A 175 -9.10 -9.01 27.32
N TRP A 176 -9.44 -10.06 26.56
CA TRP A 176 -10.72 -10.76 26.66
C TRP A 176 -10.91 -11.39 28.04
N GLY A 177 -9.90 -12.10 28.55
CA GLY A 177 -9.93 -12.72 29.89
C GLY A 177 -9.99 -11.71 31.04
N LYS A 178 -9.43 -10.51 30.85
CA LYS A 178 -9.48 -9.39 31.80
C LYS A 178 -10.85 -8.71 31.88
N LYS A 179 -11.84 -9.15 31.10
CA LYS A 179 -13.17 -8.53 31.01
C LYS A 179 -13.07 -7.04 30.71
N ALA A 180 -12.09 -6.66 29.90
CA ALA A 180 -11.88 -5.27 29.50
C ALA A 180 -13.07 -4.70 28.69
N LEU A 181 -13.94 -5.59 28.19
CA LEU A 181 -15.16 -5.32 27.43
C LEU A 181 -16.48 -5.61 28.21
N ASP A 182 -16.46 -5.90 29.52
CA ASP A 182 -17.74 -6.07 30.23
C ASP A 182 -18.47 -4.72 30.35
N TRP A 183 -19.75 -4.72 29.98
CA TRP A 183 -20.63 -3.55 29.87
C TRP A 183 -21.59 -3.38 31.06
N GLU A 184 -21.24 -3.97 32.21
CA GLU A 184 -21.95 -3.82 33.50
C GLU A 184 -21.38 -2.66 34.33
#